data_AF-A0A9N9LAK3-F1
#
_entry.id   AF-A0A9N9LAK3-F1
#
_cell.length_a   1.000
_cell.length_b   1.000
_cell.length_c   1.000
_cell.angle_alpha   90.00
_cell.angle_beta   90.00
_cell.angle_gamma   90.00
#
_symmetry.space_group_name_H-M   'P 1'
#
loop_
_entity.id
_entity.type
_entity.pdbx_description
1 polymer ?
#
loop_
_entity_poly.entity_id
_entity_poly.type
_entity_poly.pdbx_seq_one_letter_code
_entity_poly.pdbx_strand_id
1 'polypeptide(L)'
;MFGAFRPTSSLNGGLLWKIPWRLSKFQKQRQRKRLRAVDTVVATLDKALGKQGITTKAVELWKAEMPIEQVMEPRDKYTIFDRKEKKYRKSIRSEY
;
A
#
# COMPACT_ATOMS: atom_id res chain seq x y z
N MET A 1 -20.00 14.99 -37.10
CA MET A 1 -21.05 14.23 -36.38
C MET A 1 -20.59 12.77 -36.31
N PHE A 2 -20.22 12.27 -35.13
CA PHE A 2 -19.75 10.88 -34.99
C PHE A 2 -20.90 9.93 -35.39
N GLY A 3 -20.68 9.10 -36.41
CA GLY A 3 -21.67 8.19 -36.99
C GLY A 3 -22.04 7.02 -36.06
N ALA A 4 -22.58 5.94 -36.63
CA ALA A 4 -23.10 4.76 -35.91
C ALA A 4 -22.10 4.06 -34.96
N PHE A 5 -20.80 4.38 -35.06
CA PHE A 5 -19.77 3.92 -34.14
C PHE A 5 -19.31 5.09 -33.26
N ARG A 6 -19.88 5.20 -32.06
CA ARG A 6 -19.37 6.11 -31.02
C ARG A 6 -18.23 5.39 -30.29
N PRO A 7 -16.97 5.85 -30.36
CA PRO A 7 -15.89 5.22 -29.63
C PRO A 7 -16.13 5.39 -28.12
N THR A 8 -16.59 4.35 -27.45
CA THR A 8 -16.69 4.30 -25.99
C THR A 8 -15.54 3.46 -25.43
N SER A 9 -15.15 3.72 -24.19
CA SER A 9 -14.06 2.97 -23.54
C SER A 9 -14.34 1.46 -23.44
N SER A 10 -15.62 1.05 -23.43
CA SER A 10 -16.01 -0.37 -23.49
C SER A 10 -15.87 -0.95 -24.90
N LEU A 11 -16.23 -0.18 -25.94
CA LEU A 11 -16.10 -0.60 -27.34
C LEU A 11 -14.63 -0.69 -27.80
N ASN A 12 -13.71 0.05 -27.16
CA ASN A 12 -12.29 0.05 -27.49
C ASN A 12 -11.44 -0.93 -26.64
N GLY A 13 -12.04 -1.74 -25.75
CA GLY A 13 -11.28 -2.56 -24.80
C GLY A 13 -12.05 -3.52 -23.90
N GLY A 14 -13.33 -3.81 -24.17
CA GLY A 14 -14.13 -4.77 -23.40
C GLY A 14 -14.60 -4.23 -22.05
N LEU A 15 -14.29 -4.95 -20.96
CA LEU A 15 -14.73 -4.61 -19.61
C LEU A 15 -13.92 -3.45 -19.03
N LEU A 16 -14.59 -2.38 -18.62
CA LEU A 16 -13.96 -1.20 -18.04
C LEU A 16 -13.70 -1.36 -16.53
N TRP A 17 -12.47 -1.70 -16.17
CA TRP A 17 -12.00 -1.65 -14.78
C TRP A 17 -11.56 -0.23 -14.42
N LYS A 18 -12.48 0.56 -13.85
CA LYS A 18 -12.25 1.99 -13.55
C LYS A 18 -11.42 2.20 -12.28
N ILE A 19 -10.14 1.81 -12.32
CA ILE A 19 -9.20 1.97 -11.21
C ILE A 19 -8.20 3.10 -11.56
N PRO A 20 -8.19 4.23 -10.84
CA PRO A 20 -7.20 5.27 -11.10
C PRO A 20 -5.77 4.83 -10.75
N TRP A 21 -4.79 5.21 -11.57
CA TRP A 21 -3.37 4.92 -11.38
C TRP A 21 -2.74 5.53 -10.10
N ARG A 22 -3.47 6.43 -9.43
CA ARG A 22 -3.04 7.12 -8.20
C ARG A 22 -4.06 7.00 -7.08
N LEU A 23 -3.59 7.13 -5.84
CA LEU A 23 -4.43 7.26 -4.65
C LEU A 23 -4.94 8.68 -4.45
N SER A 24 -6.17 8.80 -3.96
CA SER A 24 -6.72 10.07 -3.49
C SER A 24 -6.07 10.52 -2.16
N LYS A 25 -6.19 11.81 -1.82
CA LYS A 25 -5.65 12.35 -0.56
C LYS A 25 -6.19 11.62 0.68
N PHE A 26 -7.46 11.25 0.66
CA PHE A 26 -8.12 10.52 1.75
C PHE A 26 -7.65 9.07 1.84
N GLN A 27 -7.42 8.42 0.70
CA GLN A 27 -6.83 7.07 0.68
C GLN A 27 -5.41 7.08 1.25
N LYS A 28 -4.59 8.08 0.90
CA LYS A 28 -3.24 8.26 1.47
C LYS A 28 -3.29 8.47 2.98
N GLN A 29 -4.23 9.29 3.48
CA GLN A 29 -4.40 9.48 4.92
C GLN A 29 -4.78 8.19 5.64
N ARG A 30 -5.73 7.42 5.11
CA ARG A 30 -6.11 6.11 5.66
C ARG A 30 -4.95 5.12 5.61
N GLN A 31 -4.15 5.15 4.55
CA GLN A 31 -2.95 4.31 4.46
C GLN A 31 -1.96 4.62 5.58
N ARG A 32 -1.63 5.90 5.81
CA ARG A 32 -0.76 6.30 6.93
C ARG A 32 -1.34 5.90 8.28
N LYS A 33 -2.66 6.04 8.47
CA LYS A 33 -3.33 5.61 9.70
C LYS A 33 -3.17 4.10 9.92
N ARG A 34 -3.31 3.28 8.87
CA ARG A 34 -3.13 1.83 8.95
C ARG A 34 -1.69 1.44 9.29
N LEU A 35 -0.70 2.06 8.65
CA LEU A 35 0.72 1.81 8.94
C LEU A 35 1.04 2.09 10.42
N ARG A 36 0.65 3.28 10.94
CA ARG A 36 0.84 3.62 12.36
C ARG A 36 0.10 2.69 13.32
N ALA A 37 -1.08 2.21 12.95
CA ALA A 37 -1.82 1.27 13.77
C ALA A 37 -1.06 -0.05 13.92
N VAL A 38 -0.45 -0.56 12.84
CA VAL A 38 0.41 -1.74 12.88
C VAL A 38 1.64 -1.48 13.78
N ASP A 39 2.30 -0.34 13.62
CA ASP A 39 3.44 0.05 14.48
C ASP A 39 3.05 0.05 15.97
N THR A 40 1.86 0.56 16.30
CA THR A 40 1.33 0.62 17.67
C THR A 40 1.07 -0.78 18.23
N VAL A 41 0.54 -1.70 17.41
CA VAL A 41 0.31 -3.09 17.81
C VAL A 41 1.63 -3.78 18.13
N VAL A 42 2.63 -3.67 17.24
CA VAL A 42 3.95 -4.28 17.46
C VAL A 42 4.62 -3.70 18.71
N ALA A 43 4.57 -2.38 18.91
CA ALA A 43 5.13 -1.73 20.10
C ALA A 43 4.42 -2.17 21.40
N THR A 44 3.11 -2.39 21.36
CA THR A 44 2.34 -2.87 22.52
C THR A 44 2.72 -4.30 22.87
N LEU A 45 2.81 -5.17 21.85
CA LEU A 45 3.21 -6.57 22.03
C LEU A 45 4.63 -6.67 22.59
N ASP A 46 5.56 -5.91 22.04
CA ASP A 46 6.96 -5.91 22.48
C ASP A 46 7.09 -5.51 23.96
N LYS A 47 6.37 -4.47 24.38
CA LYS A 47 6.33 -4.03 25.79
C LYS A 47 5.70 -5.07 26.71
N ALA A 48 4.64 -5.74 26.27
CA ALA A 48 3.96 -6.76 27.06
C ALA A 48 4.85 -8.01 27.26
N LEU A 49 5.49 -8.45 26.17
CA LEU A 49 6.43 -9.58 26.16
C LEU A 49 7.67 -9.29 27.01
N GLY A 50 8.25 -8.09 26.89
CA GLY A 50 9.40 -7.67 27.68
C GLY A 50 9.14 -7.68 29.19
N LYS A 51 7.91 -7.35 29.65
CA LYS A 51 7.53 -7.45 31.06
C LYS A 51 7.46 -8.88 31.57
N GLN A 52 7.15 -9.83 30.70
CA GLN A 52 7.08 -11.26 31.02
C GLN A 52 8.44 -11.95 30.88
N GLY A 53 9.47 -11.26 30.35
CA GLY A 53 10.78 -11.84 30.07
C GLY A 53 10.76 -12.85 28.90
N ILE A 54 9.73 -12.81 28.06
CA ILE A 54 9.55 -13.69 26.91
C ILE A 54 9.80 -12.87 25.64
N THR A 55 10.41 -13.47 24.61
CA THR A 55 10.51 -12.84 23.29
C THR A 55 9.91 -13.72 22.21
N THR A 56 9.55 -13.12 21.08
CA THR A 56 9.05 -13.84 19.91
C THR A 56 9.86 -13.47 18.69
N LYS A 57 10.32 -14.48 17.94
CA LYS A 57 11.13 -14.31 16.73
C LYS A 57 10.49 -13.36 15.71
N ALA A 58 9.17 -13.39 15.59
CA ALA A 58 8.43 -12.54 14.66
C ALA A 58 8.55 -11.05 15.00
N VAL A 59 8.46 -10.69 16.29
CA VAL A 59 8.57 -9.29 16.75
C VAL A 59 10.01 -8.80 16.63
N GLU A 60 10.99 -9.66 16.89
CA GLU A 60 12.41 -9.34 16.70
C GLU A 60 12.74 -9.09 15.22
N LEU A 61 12.32 -9.99 14.33
CA LEU A 61 12.52 -9.85 12.87
C LEU A 61 11.85 -8.58 12.35
N TRP A 62 10.61 -8.31 12.76
CA TRP A 62 9.89 -7.11 12.36
C TRP A 62 10.65 -5.84 12.75
N LYS A 63 11.18 -5.77 13.98
CA LYS A 63 11.95 -4.61 14.44
C LYS A 63 13.28 -4.43 13.69
N ALA A 64 13.89 -5.53 13.24
CA ALA A 64 15.16 -5.49 12.52
C ALA A 64 14.99 -5.04 11.06
N GLU A 65 13.96 -5.54 10.38
CA GLU A 65 13.83 -5.36 8.92
C GLU A 65 12.81 -4.28 8.52
N MET A 66 11.76 -4.06 9.32
CA MET A 66 10.63 -3.23 8.91
C MET A 66 10.73 -1.80 9.44
N PRO A 67 10.59 -0.78 8.57
CA PRO A 67 10.57 0.61 8.99
C PRO A 67 9.23 1.03 9.61
N ILE A 68 9.27 2.01 10.51
CA ILE A 68 8.08 2.66 11.09
C ILE A 68 7.50 3.67 10.09
N GLU A 69 6.19 3.94 10.14
CA GLU A 69 5.52 4.88 9.23
C GLU A 69 6.21 6.25 9.15
N GLN A 70 6.76 6.75 10.26
CA GLN A 70 7.41 8.06 10.30
C GLN A 70 8.70 8.12 9.46
N VAL A 71 9.47 7.03 9.45
CA VAL A 71 10.75 6.91 8.74
C VAL A 71 10.55 6.51 7.28
N MET A 72 9.42 5.88 6.95
CA MET A 72 9.11 5.49 5.59
C MET A 72 9.01 6.68 4.62
N GLU A 73 9.62 6.53 3.45
CA GLU A 73 9.50 7.48 2.35
C GLU A 73 8.06 7.54 1.80
N PRO A 74 7.56 8.71 1.37
CA PRO A 74 6.25 8.81 0.73
C PRO A 74 6.10 7.89 -0.49
N ARG A 75 7.20 7.61 -1.19
CA ARG A 75 7.23 6.69 -2.33
C ARG A 75 6.81 5.29 -1.90
N ASP A 76 7.38 4.77 -0.83
CA ASP A 76 7.14 3.39 -0.38
C ASP A 76 5.81 3.27 0.39
N LYS A 77 5.29 4.37 0.94
CA LYS A 77 3.94 4.40 1.54
C LYS A 77 2.82 4.17 0.54
N TYR A 78 2.98 4.62 -0.71
CA TYR A 78 1.88 4.70 -1.68
C TYR A 78 2.10 3.89 -2.96
N THR A 79 3.33 3.46 -3.21
CA THR A 79 3.71 2.70 -4.40
C THR A 79 4.51 1.46 -4.03
N ILE A 80 4.33 0.41 -4.81
CA ILE A 80 5.06 -0.85 -4.71
C ILE A 80 5.99 -0.98 -5.92
N PHE A 81 7.02 -1.81 -5.78
CA PHE A 81 7.85 -2.22 -6.90
C PHE A 81 7.07 -3.19 -7.79
N ASP A 82 7.08 -2.95 -9.10
CA ASP A 82 6.57 -3.87 -10.11
C ASP A 82 7.57 -3.93 -11.26
N ARG A 83 8.14 -5.11 -11.54
CA ARG A 83 9.16 -5.29 -12.58
C ARG A 83 8.65 -4.95 -13.98
N LYS A 84 7.34 -5.07 -14.23
CA LYS A 84 6.74 -4.91 -15.56
C LYS A 84 6.38 -3.46 -15.88
N GLU A 85 6.34 -2.59 -14.88
CA GLU A 85 6.04 -1.17 -15.06
C GLU A 85 7.25 -0.41 -15.59
N LYS A 86 7.03 0.55 -16.50
CA LYS A 86 8.10 1.32 -17.16
C LYS A 86 9.08 1.99 -16.18
N LYS A 87 8.59 2.40 -15.01
CA LYS A 87 9.39 3.06 -13.94
C LYS A 87 9.54 2.19 -12.69
N TYR A 88 9.28 0.89 -12.83
CA TYR A 88 9.34 -0.08 -11.75
C TYR A 88 8.50 0.27 -10.51
N ARG A 89 7.36 0.92 -10.73
CA ARG A 89 6.47 1.41 -9.68
C ARG A 89 5.00 1.31 -10.07
N LYS A 90 4.21 0.77 -9.17
CA LYS A 90 2.75 0.63 -9.26
C LYS A 90 2.09 1.18 -8.01
N SER A 91 0.86 1.68 -8.08
CA SER A 91 0.14 2.10 -6.87
C SER A 91 -0.24 0.89 -6.02
N ILE A 92 -0.10 0.99 -4.68
CA ILE A 92 -0.45 -0.10 -3.75
C ILE A 92 -1.92 -0.55 -3.83
N ARG A 93 -2.81 0.31 -4.36
CA ARG A 93 -4.24 -0.01 -4.53
C ARG A 93 -4.53 -0.75 -5.83
N SER A 94 -3.59 -0.76 -6.79
CA SER A 94 -3.85 -1.37 -8.09
C SER A 94 -3.99 -2.88 -7.91
N GLU A 95 -5.22 -3.37 -7.95
CA GLU A 95 -5.51 -4.79 -8.10
C GLU A 95 -5.16 -5.19 -9.54
N TYR A 96 -4.42 -6.31 -9.64
CA TYR A 96 -4.03 -7.06 -10.84
C TYR A 96 -3.73 -6.24 -12.11
#